data_AF-A0A2P6N429-F1
#
_entry.id   AF-A0A2P6N429-F1
#
_cell.length_a   1.000
_cell.length_b   1.000
_cell.length_c   1.000
_cell.angle_alpha   90.00
_cell.angle_beta   90.00
_cell.angle_gamma   90.00
#
_symmetry.space_group_name_H-M   'P 1'
#
loop_
_entity.id
_entity.type
_entity.pdbx_description
1 polymer ?
#
loop_
_entity_poly.entity_id
_entity_poly.type
_entity_poly.pdbx_seq_one_letter_code
_entity_poly.pdbx_strand_id
1 'polypeptide(L)'
;LEWKYVFLAHVNEGVIPTTKREIPGLDYNVVDEERRLLYVGMSRAMDTLWITFTSKVSPFIEQNEAMRKNLLKRVVNQEMAGKKDEAKETV
;
A
#
# COMPACT_ATOMS: atom_id res chain seq x y z
N LEU A 1 0.64 17.34 -7.89
CA LEU A 1 1.29 17.31 -6.56
C LEU A 1 2.14 16.06 -6.51
N GLU A 2 3.37 16.12 -6.01
CA GLU A 2 4.30 15.00 -5.86
C GLU A 2 5.18 15.24 -4.63
N TRP A 3 5.63 14.17 -3.97
CA TRP A 3 6.42 14.23 -2.74
C TRP A 3 7.54 13.20 -2.74
N LYS A 4 8.66 13.50 -2.06
CA LYS A 4 9.77 12.56 -1.87
C LYS A 4 9.33 11.26 -1.18
N TYR A 5 8.44 11.41 -0.20
CA TYR A 5 7.98 10.35 0.69
C TYR A 5 6.46 10.31 0.72
N VAL A 6 5.86 9.15 0.45
CA VAL A 6 4.41 8.95 0.49
C VAL A 6 4.07 7.70 1.30
N PHE A 7 3.06 7.84 2.15
CA PHE A 7 2.48 6.75 2.93
C PHE A 7 1.04 6.54 2.48
N LEU A 8 0.77 5.41 1.85
CA LEU A 8 -0.58 4.94 1.59
C LEU A 8 -1.02 4.06 2.74
N ALA A 9 -1.87 4.60 3.61
CA ALA A 9 -2.37 3.91 4.77
C ALA A 9 -3.64 3.10 4.46
N HIS A 10 -3.82 2.00 5.17
CA HIS A 10 -5.06 1.22 5.18
C HIS A 10 -5.46 0.68 3.79
N VAL A 11 -4.48 0.17 3.02
CA VAL A 11 -4.70 -0.44 1.70
C VAL A 11 -5.18 -1.89 1.88
N ASN A 12 -6.41 -2.01 2.36
CA ASN A 12 -7.05 -3.26 2.76
C ASN A 12 -8.22 -3.64 1.85
N GLU A 13 -8.57 -4.93 1.87
CA GLU A 13 -9.81 -5.44 1.29
C GLU A 13 -11.02 -4.67 1.87
N GLY A 14 -11.93 -4.20 0.99
CA GLY A 14 -13.12 -3.43 1.36
C GLY A 14 -12.90 -1.95 1.65
N VAL A 15 -11.64 -1.50 1.71
CA VAL A 15 -11.28 -0.07 1.75
C VAL A 15 -10.88 0.40 0.35
N ILE A 16 -9.97 -0.34 -0.30
CA ILE A 16 -9.61 -0.17 -1.70
C ILE A 16 -9.56 -1.56 -2.35
N PRO A 17 -10.45 -1.89 -3.30
CA PRO A 17 -11.66 -1.15 -3.62
C PRO A 17 -12.66 -1.12 -2.45
N THR A 18 -13.49 -0.09 -2.37
CA THR A 18 -14.48 0.06 -1.31
C THR A 18 -15.70 -0.83 -1.56
N THR A 19 -16.18 -1.49 -0.50
CA THR A 19 -17.39 -2.33 -0.57
C THR A 19 -18.69 -1.52 -0.63
N LYS A 20 -18.65 -0.22 -0.33
CA LYS A 20 -19.87 0.62 -0.25
C LYS A 20 -20.42 1.07 -1.61
N ARG A 21 -19.74 0.77 -2.72
CA ARG A 21 -20.09 1.29 -4.06
C ARG A 21 -20.66 0.25 -5.02
N GLU A 22 -21.25 -0.82 -4.51
CA GLU A 22 -22.10 -1.73 -5.28
C GLU A 22 -23.41 -1.01 -5.67
N ILE A 23 -23.32 -0.09 -6.64
CA ILE A 23 -24.48 0.46 -7.34
C ILE A 23 -24.73 -0.47 -8.54
N PRO A 24 -25.86 -1.21 -8.59
CA PRO A 24 -26.12 -2.16 -9.67
C PRO A 24 -26.05 -1.47 -11.04
N GLY A 25 -25.15 -1.94 -11.92
CA GLY A 25 -24.97 -1.42 -13.29
C GLY A 25 -23.80 -0.46 -13.51
N LEU A 26 -23.06 -0.06 -12.46
CA LEU A 26 -21.87 0.80 -12.56
C LEU A 26 -20.54 0.07 -12.28
N ASP A 27 -20.59 -1.25 -12.14
CA ASP A 27 -19.62 -2.03 -11.36
C ASP A 27 -18.19 -2.03 -11.93
N TYR A 28 -18.03 -2.25 -13.24
CA TYR A 28 -16.70 -2.28 -13.86
C TYR A 28 -15.99 -0.93 -13.83
N ASN A 29 -16.72 0.17 -14.06
CA ASN A 29 -16.14 1.51 -14.08
C ASN A 29 -15.67 1.95 -12.69
N VAL A 30 -16.36 1.53 -11.63
CA VAL A 30 -16.01 1.93 -10.25
C VAL A 30 -14.74 1.23 -9.79
N VAL A 31 -14.62 -0.07 -10.03
CA VAL A 31 -13.42 -0.85 -9.66
C VAL A 31 -12.19 -0.33 -10.40
N ASP A 32 -12.33 -0.04 -11.70
CA ASP A 32 -11.24 0.53 -12.50
C ASP A 32 -10.86 1.94 -12.05
N GLU A 33 -11.83 2.76 -11.65
CA GLU A 33 -11.56 4.09 -11.11
C GLU A 33 -10.81 4.01 -9.77
N GLU A 34 -11.18 3.09 -8.87
CA GLU A 34 -10.44 2.91 -7.62
C GLU A 34 -9.04 2.36 -7.83
N ARG A 35 -8.86 1.48 -8.82
CA ARG A 35 -7.53 1.03 -9.25
C ARG A 35 -6.70 2.21 -9.77
N ARG A 36 -7.29 3.10 -10.56
CA ARG A 36 -6.64 4.34 -11.03
C ARG A 36 -6.29 5.27 -9.88
N LEU A 37 -7.19 5.46 -8.92
CA LEU A 37 -6.92 6.27 -7.72
C LEU A 37 -5.75 5.73 -6.92
N LEU A 38 -5.68 4.41 -6.71
CA LEU A 38 -4.55 3.76 -6.07
C LEU A 38 -3.25 4.03 -6.85
N TYR A 39 -3.25 3.82 -8.17
CA TYR A 39 -2.10 4.08 -9.03
C TYR A 39 -1.65 5.55 -9.01
N VAL A 40 -2.60 6.49 -9.03
CA VAL A 40 -2.35 7.91 -8.89
C VAL A 40 -1.68 8.18 -7.55
N GLY A 41 -2.18 7.64 -6.44
CA GLY A 41 -1.57 7.75 -5.12
C GLY A 41 -0.14 7.19 -5.07
N MET A 42 0.08 6.01 -5.67
CA MET A 42 1.40 5.38 -5.74
C MET A 42 2.40 6.22 -6.55
N SER A 43 1.97 6.77 -7.69
CA SER A 43 2.81 7.62 -8.56
C SER A 43 3.08 9.00 -7.99
N ARG A 44 2.51 9.37 -6.83
CA ARG A 44 2.87 10.62 -6.14
C ARG A 44 4.22 10.56 -5.43
N ALA A 45 4.75 9.36 -5.21
CA ALA A 45 6.01 9.14 -4.52
C ALA A 45 7.19 9.23 -5.51
N MET A 46 8.15 10.11 -5.23
CA MET A 46 9.37 10.22 -6.02
C MET A 46 10.44 9.20 -5.58
N ASP A 47 10.73 9.14 -4.28
CA ASP A 47 11.83 8.32 -3.76
C ASP A 47 11.31 7.06 -3.07
N THR A 48 10.43 7.23 -2.07
CA THR A 48 9.93 6.11 -1.27
C THR A 48 8.42 6.15 -1.07
N LEU A 49 7.82 5.01 -1.37
CA LEU A 49 6.42 4.69 -1.13
C LEU A 49 6.32 3.59 -0.08
N TRP A 50 5.60 3.88 1.01
CA TRP A 50 5.17 2.89 1.98
C TRP A 50 3.67 2.62 1.80
N ILE A 51 3.32 1.34 1.81
CA ILE A 51 1.92 0.90 1.79
C ILE A 51 1.71 0.10 3.06
N THR A 52 0.76 0.52 3.88
CA THR A 52 0.40 -0.20 5.11
C THR A 52 -0.99 -0.80 4.96
N PHE A 53 -1.13 -1.99 5.52
CA PHE A 53 -2.38 -2.74 5.60
C PHE A 53 -2.40 -3.48 6.93
N THR A 54 -3.57 -3.94 7.33
CA THR A 54 -3.74 -4.70 8.58
C THR A 54 -3.94 -6.18 8.27
N SER A 55 -5.15 -6.71 8.43
CA SER A 55 -5.43 -8.15 8.36
C SER A 55 -5.44 -8.68 6.93
N LYS A 56 -6.24 -8.06 6.05
CA LYS A 56 -6.38 -8.46 4.65
C LYS A 56 -5.99 -7.33 3.73
N VAL A 57 -4.95 -7.56 2.93
CA VAL A 57 -4.46 -6.59 1.96
C VAL A 57 -5.46 -6.40 0.82
N SER A 58 -5.46 -5.22 0.20
CA SER A 58 -6.24 -4.95 -1.00
C SER A 58 -5.99 -6.01 -2.09
N PRO A 59 -7.06 -6.49 -2.77
CA PRO A 59 -6.91 -7.41 -3.90
C PRO A 59 -6.09 -6.82 -5.05
N PHE A 60 -6.04 -5.48 -5.19
CA PHE A 60 -5.21 -4.82 -6.21
C PHE A 60 -3.71 -5.02 -5.98
N ILE A 61 -3.29 -5.17 -4.71
CA ILE A 61 -1.91 -5.45 -4.34
C ILE A 61 -1.63 -6.96 -4.39
N GLU A 62 -2.59 -7.78 -3.97
CA GLU A 62 -2.44 -9.24 -3.92
C GLU A 62 -2.33 -9.88 -5.31
N GLN A 63 -3.03 -9.34 -6.31
CA GLN A 63 -2.95 -9.78 -7.71
C GLN A 63 -1.56 -9.62 -8.33
N ASN A 64 -0.65 -8.88 -7.70
CA ASN A 64 0.70 -8.65 -8.20
C ASN A 64 1.73 -9.23 -7.22
N GLU A 65 2.20 -10.47 -7.49
CA GLU A 65 3.19 -11.16 -6.66
C GLU A 65 4.48 -10.37 -6.46
N ALA A 66 4.93 -9.64 -7.49
CA ALA A 66 6.14 -8.83 -7.41
C ALA A 66 5.97 -7.66 -6.42
N MET A 67 4.81 -6.98 -6.45
CA MET A 67 4.47 -5.95 -5.46
C MET A 67 4.35 -6.54 -4.06
N ARG A 68 3.63 -7.66 -3.90
CA ARG A 68 3.49 -8.36 -2.61
C ARG A 68 4.85 -8.70 -1.99
N LYS A 69 5.77 -9.27 -2.78
CA LYS A 69 7.11 -9.65 -2.30
C LYS A 69 7.98 -8.44 -1.94
N ASN A 70 7.85 -7.33 -2.67
CA ASN A 70 8.58 -6.10 -2.39
C ASN A 70 8.06 -5.36 -1.15
N LEU A 71 6.74 -5.38 -0.91
CA LEU A 71 6.14 -4.85 0.31
C LEU A 71 6.58 -5.62 1.54
N LEU A 72 6.52 -6.96 1.50
CA LEU A 72 6.97 -7.82 2.59
C LEU A 72 8.47 -7.63 2.90
N LYS A 73 9.31 -7.52 1.87
CA LYS A 73 10.74 -7.22 2.05
C LYS A 73 10.97 -5.86 2.71
N ARG A 74 10.21 -4.83 2.33
CA ARG A 74 10.34 -3.48 2.90
C ARG A 74 9.90 -3.44 4.37
N VAL A 75 8.78 -4.07 4.73
CA VAL A 75 8.30 -4.14 6.12
C VAL A 75 9.28 -4.91 7.01
N VAL A 76 9.73 -6.09 6.58
CA VAL A 76 10.71 -6.90 7.34
C VAL A 76 12.05 -6.16 7.49
N ASN A 77 12.52 -5.49 6.44
CA ASN A 77 13.75 -4.70 6.53
C ASN A 77 13.60 -3.47 7.44
N GLN A 78 12.40 -2.89 7.58
CA GLN A 78 12.14 -1.77 8.50
C GLN A 78 12.12 -2.24 9.97
N GLU A 79 11.54 -3.41 10.27
CA GLU A 79 11.63 -4.00 11.62
C GLU A 79 13.09 -4.38 11.98
N MET A 80 13.84 -4.89 11.01
CA MET A 80 15.27 -5.22 11.19
C MET A 80 16.16 -3.98 11.28
N ALA A 81 15.78 -2.86 10.64
CA ALA A 81 16.48 -1.59 10.77
C ALA A 81 16.22 -0.96 12.14
N GLY A 82 14.98 -0.98 12.64
CA GLY A 82 14.63 -0.49 13.98
C GLY A 82 15.39 -1.18 15.12
N LYS A 83 15.70 -2.49 14.97
CA LYS A 83 16.54 -3.23 15.92
C LYS A 83 18.04 -2.92 15.88
N LYS A 84 18.55 -2.31 14.80
CA LYS A 84 19.98 -1.98 14.68
C LYS A 84 20.34 -0.67 15.35
N ASP A 85 19.39 0.24 15.47
CA ASP A 85 19.60 1.53 16.12
C ASP A 85 19.57 1.39 17.66
N GLU A 86 18.72 0.52 18.21
CA GLU A 86 18.69 0.22 19.66
C GLU A 86 19.97 -0.47 20.17
N ALA A 87 20.63 -1.28 19.34
CA ALA A 87 21.84 -2.00 19.74
C ALA A 87 23.12 -1.14 19.78
N LYS A 88 23.08 0.10 19.24
CA LYS A 88 24.24 1.00 19.20
C LYS A 88 24.28 2.03 20.34
N GLU A 89 23.20 2.17 21.10
CA GLU A 89 23.10 3.17 22.18
C GLU A 89 23.37 2.59 23.58
N THR A 90 23.72 1.30 23.68
CA THR A 90 24.01 0.60 24.96
C THR A 90 25.47 0.13 25.11
N VAL A 91 26.44 0.72 24.39
CA VAL A 91 27.87 0.40 24.58
C VAL A 91 28.71 1.66 24.70
#